data_AF-A0A7J3X9V4-F1
#
_entry.id   AF-A0A7J3X9V4-F1
#
_cell.length_a   1.000
_cell.length_b   1.000
_cell.length_c   1.000
_cell.angle_alpha   90.00
_cell.angle_beta   90.00
_cell.angle_gamma   90.00
#
_symmetry.space_group_name_H-M   'P 1'
#
loop_
_entity.id
_entity.type
_entity.pdbx_description
1 polymer ?
#
loop_
_entity_poly.entity_id
_entity_poly.type
_entity_poly.pdbx_seq_one_letter_code
_entity_poly.pdbx_strand_id
1 'polypeptide(L)'
;MNSLKGISSEVDRVLSELRRALSIEGLDSIIAQSEVREEGGVKVVVKRFTKEVGLLKWLPPAILLRASYPYALSPRERFNREVRFMRFQGWVGFRVPRILSVDEKELVVVREYVEGRYLDCGRVDDVVRLGSVLAEAHSKGFSLGDIKPTNFLISREFVYVIDAEQSTQFSEELGGWDIAVATLFIALLNIARIREFSELYTAFSEVYIRGGGSVRSYCGLLSPRNAILLAFTPLTHLVAVAEVHKSFCH
;
A
#
# COMPACT_ATOMS: atom_id res chain seq x y z
N MET A 1 32.95 17.27 -13.95
CA MET A 1 32.68 17.00 -12.51
C MET A 1 31.62 17.91 -11.87
N ASN A 2 31.25 19.07 -12.44
CA ASN A 2 30.22 19.96 -11.86
C ASN A 2 28.76 19.59 -12.22
N SER A 3 28.52 18.80 -13.28
CA SER A 3 27.16 18.45 -13.73
C SER A 3 26.48 17.37 -12.87
N LEU A 4 27.25 16.43 -12.30
CA LEU A 4 26.70 15.35 -11.45
C LEU A 4 26.21 15.85 -10.08
N LYS A 5 26.82 16.92 -9.54
CA LYS A 5 26.40 17.53 -8.27
C LYS A 5 25.07 18.29 -8.40
N GLY A 6 24.81 18.91 -9.54
CA GLY A 6 23.55 19.61 -9.81
C GLY A 6 22.35 18.67 -9.94
N ILE A 7 22.54 17.51 -10.57
CA ILE A 7 21.50 16.48 -10.71
C ILE A 7 21.13 15.90 -9.33
N SER A 8 22.13 15.62 -8.47
CA SER A 8 21.87 15.15 -7.10
C SER A 8 21.03 16.16 -6.31
N SER A 9 21.35 17.45 -6.37
CA SER A 9 20.61 18.48 -5.64
C SER A 9 19.17 18.67 -6.14
N GLU A 10 18.93 18.51 -7.44
CA GLU A 10 17.59 18.59 -8.02
C GLU A 10 16.74 17.37 -7.59
N VAL A 11 17.36 16.18 -7.59
CA VAL A 11 16.73 14.93 -7.14
C VAL A 11 16.42 14.99 -5.64
N ASP A 12 17.33 15.50 -4.82
CA ASP A 12 17.10 15.70 -3.38
C ASP A 12 15.98 16.72 -3.13
N ARG A 13 15.90 17.78 -3.93
CA ARG A 13 14.79 18.75 -3.88
C ARG A 13 13.47 18.08 -4.21
N VAL A 14 13.37 17.38 -5.34
CA VAL A 14 12.16 16.66 -5.75
C VAL A 14 11.78 15.58 -4.73
N LEU A 15 12.75 14.87 -4.15
CA LEU A 15 12.52 13.89 -3.08
C LEU A 15 12.02 14.55 -1.79
N SER A 16 12.56 15.71 -1.42
CA SER A 16 12.08 16.47 -0.28
C SER A 16 10.68 17.03 -0.51
N GLU A 17 10.36 17.46 -1.73
CA GLU A 17 9.03 17.94 -2.12
C GLU A 17 8.03 16.80 -2.18
N LEU A 18 8.41 15.64 -2.71
CA LEU A 18 7.61 14.41 -2.67
C LEU A 18 7.40 13.95 -1.24
N ARG A 19 8.45 13.92 -0.42
CA ARG A 19 8.34 13.59 1.02
C ARG A 19 7.43 14.58 1.72
N ARG A 20 7.53 15.88 1.45
CA ARG A 20 6.69 16.94 2.01
C ARG A 20 5.24 16.88 1.50
N ALA A 21 5.04 16.52 0.24
CA ALA A 21 3.71 16.28 -0.34
C ALA A 21 3.08 14.99 0.20
N LEU A 22 3.90 14.01 0.58
CA LEU A 22 3.51 12.77 1.25
C LEU A 22 3.40 12.93 2.78
N SER A 23 4.01 13.96 3.37
CA SER A 23 4.02 14.28 4.79
C SER A 23 3.38 15.66 5.03
N ILE A 24 2.07 15.78 4.83
CA ILE A 24 1.37 17.01 5.20
C ILE A 24 0.73 16.81 6.56
N GLU A 25 1.55 16.81 7.61
CA GLU A 25 1.14 16.65 9.02
C GLU A 25 -0.01 17.60 9.42
N GLY A 26 -0.14 18.77 8.77
CA GLY A 26 -1.22 19.75 9.02
C GLY A 26 -2.54 19.49 8.29
N LEU A 27 -2.52 18.99 7.05
CA LEU A 27 -3.72 18.61 6.29
C LEU A 27 -4.21 17.23 6.72
N ASP A 28 -3.31 16.34 7.17
CA ASP A 28 -3.63 15.01 7.66
C ASP A 28 -4.61 15.05 8.82
N SER A 29 -4.57 16.06 9.72
CA SER A 29 -5.53 16.17 10.83
C SER A 29 -6.95 16.60 10.42
N ILE A 30 -7.07 17.37 9.34
CA ILE A 30 -8.35 17.86 8.78
C ILE A 30 -8.96 16.83 7.82
N ILE A 31 -8.09 16.06 7.15
CA ILE A 31 -8.42 14.99 6.21
C ILE A 31 -8.53 13.62 6.90
N ALA A 32 -8.03 13.50 8.13
CA ALA A 32 -8.02 12.28 8.91
C ALA A 32 -9.44 11.76 9.12
N GLN A 33 -9.73 10.68 8.40
CA GLN A 33 -10.85 9.81 8.70
C GLN A 33 -10.65 9.08 10.02
N SER A 34 -9.41 9.00 10.52
CA SER A 34 -9.05 8.29 11.76
C SER A 34 -8.53 9.26 12.83
N GLU A 35 -9.11 9.22 14.02
CA GLU A 35 -8.65 9.96 15.20
C GLU A 35 -8.13 8.99 16.27
N VAL A 36 -7.03 9.34 16.94
CA VAL A 36 -6.56 8.60 18.13
C VAL A 36 -7.23 9.21 19.35
N ARG A 37 -7.88 8.38 20.16
CA ARG A 37 -8.51 8.76 21.42
C ARG A 37 -7.93 7.96 22.57
N GLU A 38 -7.97 8.53 23.77
CA GLU A 38 -7.66 7.81 25.00
C GLU A 38 -8.97 7.55 25.75
N GLU A 39 -9.32 6.27 25.92
CA GLU A 39 -10.52 5.83 26.60
C GLU A 39 -10.11 4.92 27.78
N GLY A 40 -10.35 5.38 29.01
CA GLY A 40 -10.01 4.60 30.21
C GLY A 40 -8.51 4.31 30.39
N GLY A 41 -7.62 5.19 29.91
CA GLY A 41 -6.17 5.00 29.95
C GLY A 41 -5.60 4.12 28.82
N VAL A 42 -6.42 3.77 27.83
CA VAL A 42 -6.00 2.99 26.65
C VAL A 42 -6.20 3.80 25.38
N LYS A 43 -5.21 3.80 24.49
CA LYS A 43 -5.31 4.45 23.18
C LYS A 43 -6.13 3.59 22.21
N VAL A 44 -7.06 4.20 21.51
CA VAL A 44 -7.89 3.60 20.46
C VAL A 44 -7.87 4.45 19.20
N VAL A 45 -8.14 3.84 18.06
CA VAL A 45 -8.34 4.54 16.78
C VAL A 45 -9.81 4.50 16.43
N VAL A 46 -10.41 5.68 16.22
CA VAL A 46 -11.80 5.82 15.75
C VAL A 46 -11.76 6.27 14.29
N LYS A 47 -12.21 5.42 13.37
CA LYS A 47 -12.30 5.74 11.94
C LYS A 47 -13.75 5.99 11.54
N ARG A 48 -14.05 7.17 10.98
CA ARG A 48 -15.38 7.58 10.50
C ARG A 48 -15.38 7.71 8.99
N PHE A 49 -16.17 6.90 8.30
CA PHE A 49 -16.17 6.83 6.83
C PHE A 49 -17.06 7.90 6.19
N THR A 50 -18.01 8.47 6.93
CA THR A 50 -18.95 9.52 6.49
C THR A 50 -18.33 10.91 6.36
N LYS A 51 -17.14 11.16 6.92
CA LYS A 51 -16.47 12.46 6.73
C LYS A 51 -16.19 12.69 5.24
N GLU A 52 -16.65 13.83 4.72
CA GLU A 52 -16.76 14.20 3.29
C GLU A 52 -15.44 14.11 2.49
N VAL A 53 -14.32 14.02 3.18
CA VAL A 53 -12.98 13.92 2.58
C VAL A 53 -12.75 12.61 1.83
N GLY A 54 -13.53 11.55 2.12
CA GLY A 54 -13.41 10.28 1.40
C GLY A 54 -13.76 10.35 -0.08
N LEU A 55 -14.76 11.16 -0.45
CA LEU A 55 -15.19 11.27 -1.84
C LEU A 55 -14.15 12.03 -2.67
N LEU A 56 -13.64 13.16 -2.16
CA LEU A 56 -12.60 13.95 -2.81
C LEU A 56 -11.26 13.19 -2.94
N LYS A 57 -10.89 12.39 -1.94
CA LYS A 57 -9.69 11.54 -1.97
C LYS A 57 -9.78 10.46 -3.05
N TRP A 58 -10.92 9.77 -3.13
CA TRP A 58 -11.06 8.58 -3.98
C TRP A 58 -11.58 8.87 -5.38
N LEU A 59 -12.16 10.05 -5.63
CA LEU A 59 -12.67 10.43 -6.95
C LEU A 59 -11.56 10.46 -8.03
N PRO A 60 -10.38 11.08 -7.83
CA PRO A 60 -9.33 11.07 -8.84
C PRO A 60 -8.85 9.65 -9.23
N PRO A 61 -8.46 8.75 -8.29
CA PRO A 61 -8.06 7.39 -8.66
C PRO A 61 -9.23 6.58 -9.22
N ALA A 62 -10.47 6.74 -8.72
CA ALA A 62 -11.63 6.02 -9.25
C ALA A 62 -11.98 6.41 -10.71
N ILE A 63 -11.57 7.58 -11.18
CA ILE A 63 -11.72 8.00 -12.58
C ILE A 63 -10.51 7.55 -13.40
N LEU A 64 -9.30 7.95 -12.97
CA LEU A 64 -8.07 7.75 -13.74
C LEU A 64 -7.65 6.28 -13.83
N LEU A 65 -7.93 5.49 -12.79
CA LEU A 65 -7.47 4.12 -12.63
C LEU A 65 -8.62 3.11 -12.64
N ARG A 66 -9.82 3.53 -13.09
CA ARG A 66 -11.04 2.71 -13.12
C ARG A 66 -10.85 1.40 -13.87
N ALA A 67 -10.12 1.45 -14.98
CA ALA A 67 -9.83 0.27 -15.80
C ALA A 67 -8.93 -0.71 -15.03
N SER A 68 -8.13 -0.23 -14.09
CA SER A 68 -7.16 -1.03 -13.34
C SER A 68 -7.75 -1.62 -12.07
N TYR A 69 -8.39 -0.80 -11.22
CA TYR A 69 -8.90 -1.23 -9.93
C TYR A 69 -10.27 -0.62 -9.58
N PRO A 70 -11.22 -1.40 -9.01
CA PRO A 70 -12.54 -0.93 -8.63
C PRO A 70 -12.53 -0.22 -7.27
N TYR A 71 -11.97 0.99 -7.25
CA TYR A 71 -11.95 1.85 -6.06
C TYR A 71 -13.38 2.19 -5.59
N ALA A 72 -13.66 1.91 -4.31
CA ALA A 72 -14.92 2.21 -3.66
C ALA A 72 -15.00 3.71 -3.33
N LEU A 73 -15.98 4.40 -3.95
CA LEU A 73 -16.34 5.78 -3.60
C LEU A 73 -17.32 5.84 -2.42
N SER A 74 -18.20 4.83 -2.31
CA SER A 74 -19.22 4.77 -1.28
C SER A 74 -18.59 4.60 0.12
N PRO A 75 -18.86 5.49 1.08
CA PRO A 75 -18.46 5.32 2.47
C PRO A 75 -18.88 3.97 3.07
N ARG A 76 -20.12 3.53 2.78
CA ARG A 76 -20.66 2.24 3.23
C ARG A 76 -19.85 1.08 2.68
N GLU A 77 -19.48 1.14 1.40
CA GLU A 77 -18.69 0.09 0.77
C GLU A 77 -17.28 0.02 1.35
N ARG A 78 -16.61 1.16 1.50
CA ARG A 78 -15.29 1.26 2.14
C ARG A 78 -15.28 0.69 3.56
N PHE A 79 -16.29 1.06 4.34
CA PHE A 79 -16.51 0.54 5.69
C PHE A 79 -16.70 -0.99 5.69
N ASN A 80 -17.58 -1.52 4.82
CA ASN A 80 -17.84 -2.96 4.74
C ASN A 80 -16.59 -3.75 4.33
N ARG A 81 -15.79 -3.22 3.39
CA ARG A 81 -14.52 -3.80 2.95
C ARG A 81 -13.51 -3.87 4.10
N GLU A 82 -13.32 -2.77 4.82
CA GLU A 82 -12.40 -2.74 5.97
C GLU A 82 -12.84 -3.69 7.09
N VAL A 83 -14.11 -3.66 7.49
CA VAL A 83 -14.64 -4.55 8.54
C VAL A 83 -14.51 -6.02 8.14
N ARG A 84 -14.80 -6.37 6.88
CA ARG A 84 -14.64 -7.73 6.35
C ARG A 84 -13.18 -8.18 6.45
N PHE A 85 -12.24 -7.35 5.99
CA PHE A 85 -10.82 -7.67 6.00
C PHE A 85 -10.27 -7.83 7.43
N MET A 86 -10.61 -6.89 8.32
CA MET A 86 -10.12 -6.89 9.71
C MET A 86 -10.74 -8.00 10.57
N ARG A 87 -11.96 -8.46 10.25
CA ARG A 87 -12.59 -9.61 10.96
C ARG A 87 -12.14 -10.97 10.44
N PHE A 88 -11.41 -11.03 9.32
CA PHE A 88 -10.91 -12.30 8.81
C PHE A 88 -9.89 -12.91 9.78
N GLN A 89 -10.14 -14.15 10.21
CA GLN A 89 -9.33 -14.82 11.24
C GLN A 89 -8.20 -15.70 10.68
N GLY A 90 -8.08 -15.81 9.35
CA GLY A 90 -7.11 -16.69 8.70
C GLY A 90 -5.71 -16.11 8.53
N TRP A 91 -5.40 -14.96 9.15
CA TRP A 91 -4.10 -14.29 9.08
C TRP A 91 -3.08 -14.94 10.02
N VAL A 92 -1.94 -15.35 9.46
CA VAL A 92 -0.83 -16.03 10.14
C VAL A 92 0.44 -15.19 10.10
N GLY A 93 0.83 -14.68 8.93
CA GLY A 93 2.09 -13.98 8.69
C GLY A 93 2.06 -12.49 9.02
N PHE A 94 0.86 -11.89 9.13
CA PHE A 94 0.68 -10.51 9.55
C PHE A 94 -0.51 -10.34 10.50
N ARG A 95 -0.68 -9.12 11.01
CA ARG A 95 -1.75 -8.74 11.93
C ARG A 95 -2.62 -7.62 11.37
N VAL A 96 -3.81 -7.50 11.93
CA VAL A 96 -4.70 -6.37 11.73
C VAL A 96 -5.09 -5.84 13.11
N PRO A 97 -5.32 -4.53 13.27
CA PRO A 97 -5.79 -4.01 14.55
C PRO A 97 -7.13 -4.62 14.93
N ARG A 98 -7.22 -5.15 16.15
CA ARG A 98 -8.46 -5.71 16.69
C ARG A 98 -9.55 -4.64 16.71
N ILE A 99 -10.67 -4.96 16.07
CA ILE A 99 -11.90 -4.16 16.16
C ILE A 99 -12.47 -4.29 17.58
N LEU A 100 -12.70 -3.15 18.23
CA LEU A 100 -13.29 -3.03 19.56
C LEU A 100 -14.80 -2.80 19.46
N SER A 101 -15.24 -1.96 18.53
CA SER A 101 -16.65 -1.73 18.25
C SER A 101 -16.88 -1.29 16.80
N VAL A 102 -18.10 -1.51 16.32
CA VAL A 102 -18.54 -1.14 14.97
C VAL A 102 -19.92 -0.51 15.08
N ASP A 103 -20.07 0.71 14.59
CA ASP A 103 -21.36 1.36 14.38
C ASP A 103 -21.66 1.37 12.89
N GLU A 104 -22.51 0.45 12.46
CA GLU A 104 -22.91 0.35 11.05
C GLU A 104 -23.81 1.51 10.63
N LYS A 105 -24.59 2.10 11.54
CA LYS A 105 -25.50 3.20 11.19
C LYS A 105 -24.69 4.44 10.84
N GLU A 106 -23.73 4.79 11.69
CA GLU A 106 -22.88 5.98 11.55
C GLU A 106 -21.60 5.72 10.73
N LEU A 107 -21.38 4.47 10.30
CA LEU A 107 -20.18 4.01 9.60
C LEU A 107 -18.89 4.34 10.36
N VAL A 108 -18.80 3.86 11.59
CA VAL A 108 -17.67 4.09 12.49
C VAL A 108 -17.07 2.77 12.93
N VAL A 109 -15.74 2.68 12.87
CA VAL A 109 -14.97 1.55 13.42
C VAL A 109 -14.10 2.08 14.53
N VAL A 110 -14.21 1.49 15.72
CA VAL A 110 -13.25 1.69 16.81
C VAL A 110 -12.38 0.45 16.90
N ARG A 111 -11.07 0.64 16.89
CA ARG A 111 -10.07 -0.45 16.90
C ARG A 111 -8.92 -0.10 17.82
N GLU A 112 -8.14 -1.10 18.19
CA GLU A 112 -6.95 -0.88 19.00
C GLU A 112 -5.96 0.07 18.31
N TYR A 113 -5.30 0.91 19.10
CA TYR A 113 -4.14 1.64 18.64
C TYR A 113 -2.93 0.70 18.58
N VAL A 114 -2.27 0.67 17.42
CA VAL A 114 -1.04 -0.09 17.25
C VAL A 114 0.14 0.88 17.32
N GLU A 115 0.95 0.75 18.35
CA GLU A 115 2.22 1.47 18.44
C GLU A 115 3.25 0.82 17.50
N GLY A 116 3.85 1.62 16.64
CA GLY A 116 4.82 1.16 15.67
C GLY A 116 5.29 2.28 14.76
N ARG A 117 6.18 1.93 13.83
CA ARG A 117 6.63 2.82 12.75
C ARG A 117 5.98 2.41 11.44
N TYR A 118 5.82 3.34 10.50
CA TYR A 118 5.42 2.97 9.15
C TYR A 118 6.46 2.07 8.47
N LEU A 119 5.97 1.26 7.53
CA LEU A 119 6.81 0.46 6.64
C LEU A 119 7.66 1.40 5.76
N ASP A 120 8.94 1.08 5.61
CA ASP A 120 9.90 1.86 4.82
C ASP A 120 10.40 1.05 3.63
N CYS A 121 9.98 1.43 2.41
CA CYS A 121 10.41 0.76 1.18
C CYS A 121 11.89 0.99 0.82
N GLY A 122 12.66 1.73 1.62
CA GLY A 122 14.11 1.80 1.54
C GLY A 122 14.83 0.69 2.30
N ARG A 123 14.12 -0.14 3.09
CA ARG A 123 14.68 -1.23 3.92
C ARG A 123 14.30 -2.59 3.35
N VAL A 124 15.29 -3.46 3.16
CA VAL A 124 15.09 -4.81 2.61
C VAL A 124 14.09 -5.62 3.45
N ASP A 125 14.26 -5.65 4.77
CA ASP A 125 13.38 -6.41 5.67
C ASP A 125 11.91 -5.98 5.56
N ASP A 126 11.66 -4.68 5.41
CA ASP A 126 10.31 -4.12 5.29
C ASP A 126 9.67 -4.48 3.95
N VAL A 127 10.44 -4.42 2.86
CA VAL A 127 9.99 -4.80 1.52
C VAL A 127 9.73 -6.31 1.43
N VAL A 128 10.56 -7.14 2.06
CA VAL A 128 10.33 -8.59 2.18
C VAL A 128 9.05 -8.89 2.97
N ARG A 129 8.82 -8.17 4.07
CA ARG A 129 7.57 -8.31 4.84
C ARG A 129 6.35 -7.87 4.02
N LEU A 130 6.46 -6.80 3.23
CA LEU A 130 5.37 -6.38 2.33
C LEU A 130 5.03 -7.46 1.29
N GLY A 131 6.04 -8.06 0.64
CA GLY A 131 5.82 -9.15 -0.31
C GLY A 131 5.12 -10.35 0.33
N SER A 132 5.48 -10.67 1.57
CA SER A 132 4.85 -11.75 2.34
C SER A 132 3.39 -11.44 2.69
N VAL A 133 3.09 -10.20 3.09
CA VAL A 133 1.72 -9.73 3.35
C VAL A 133 0.84 -9.87 2.11
N LEU A 134 1.34 -9.45 0.94
CA LEU A 134 0.57 -9.55 -0.31
C LEU A 134 0.36 -10.99 -0.75
N ALA A 135 1.39 -11.84 -0.63
CA ALA A 135 1.27 -13.27 -0.95
C ALA A 135 0.18 -13.93 -0.09
N GLU A 136 0.20 -13.66 1.22
CA GLU A 136 -0.80 -14.18 2.13
C GLU A 136 -2.19 -13.61 1.84
N ALA A 137 -2.35 -12.29 1.69
CA ALA A 137 -3.62 -11.65 1.37
C ALA A 137 -4.26 -12.25 0.10
N HIS A 138 -3.48 -12.37 -0.97
CA HIS A 138 -3.95 -12.90 -2.26
C HIS A 138 -4.33 -14.38 -2.13
N SER A 139 -3.51 -15.20 -1.48
CA SER A 139 -3.81 -16.63 -1.27
C SER A 139 -5.04 -16.87 -0.40
N LYS A 140 -5.39 -15.91 0.47
CA LYS A 140 -6.61 -15.91 1.29
C LYS A 140 -7.81 -15.23 0.62
N GLY A 141 -7.68 -14.84 -0.65
CA GLY A 141 -8.79 -14.33 -1.44
C GLY A 141 -9.02 -12.82 -1.34
N PHE A 142 -8.02 -12.04 -0.94
CA PHE A 142 -8.11 -10.58 -0.86
C PHE A 142 -7.11 -9.89 -1.79
N SER A 143 -7.58 -8.89 -2.53
CA SER A 143 -6.76 -7.80 -3.07
C SER A 143 -6.97 -6.56 -2.21
N LEU A 144 -5.94 -5.77 -1.94
CA LEU A 144 -5.98 -4.66 -0.97
C LEU A 144 -6.23 -3.29 -1.62
N GLY A 145 -5.75 -3.07 -2.84
CA GLY A 145 -6.00 -1.89 -3.68
C GLY A 145 -5.17 -0.63 -3.37
N ASP A 146 -4.91 -0.34 -2.09
CA ASP A 146 -4.17 0.85 -1.64
C ASP A 146 -2.88 0.48 -0.91
N ILE A 147 -1.88 -0.04 -1.66
CA ILE A 147 -0.59 -0.53 -1.13
C ILE A 147 0.37 0.62 -0.78
N LYS A 148 -0.07 1.60 -0.01
CA LYS A 148 0.79 2.68 0.47
C LYS A 148 1.59 2.23 1.67
N PRO A 149 2.89 2.58 1.80
CA PRO A 149 3.69 2.21 2.97
C PRO A 149 3.07 2.68 4.30
N THR A 150 2.36 3.80 4.29
CA THR A 150 1.65 4.35 5.45
C THR A 150 0.41 3.54 5.88
N ASN A 151 -0.07 2.60 5.07
CA ASN A 151 -1.13 1.66 5.44
C ASN A 151 -0.60 0.41 6.15
N PHE A 152 0.72 0.33 6.35
CA PHE A 152 1.39 -0.77 7.05
C PHE A 152 2.22 -0.23 8.22
N LEU A 153 2.03 -0.80 9.41
CA LEU A 153 2.86 -0.52 10.58
C LEU A 153 3.75 -1.71 10.90
N ILE A 154 5.01 -1.43 11.25
CA ILE A 154 5.90 -2.38 11.88
C ILE A 154 5.80 -2.17 13.39
N SER A 155 5.24 -3.14 14.09
CA SER A 155 5.19 -3.20 15.54
C SER A 155 5.87 -4.47 16.02
N ARG A 156 7.01 -4.31 16.70
CA ARG A 156 7.91 -5.41 17.08
C ARG A 156 8.27 -6.24 15.82
N GLU A 157 7.88 -7.51 15.79
CA GLU A 157 8.19 -8.42 14.69
C GLU A 157 7.09 -8.51 13.63
N PHE A 158 5.91 -7.95 13.90
CA PHE A 158 4.75 -8.09 13.01
C PHE A 158 4.53 -6.86 12.13
N VAL A 159 4.07 -7.12 10.91
CA VAL A 159 3.41 -6.10 10.09
C VAL A 159 1.94 -6.05 10.48
N TYR A 160 1.41 -4.84 10.61
CA TYR A 160 0.00 -4.56 10.78
C TYR A 160 -0.53 -3.90 9.51
N VAL A 161 -1.54 -4.50 8.88
CA VAL A 161 -2.33 -3.83 7.84
C VAL A 161 -3.37 -2.97 8.54
N ILE A 162 -3.20 -1.65 8.48
CA ILE A 162 -4.01 -0.70 9.26
C ILE A 162 -5.05 0.04 8.42
N ASP A 163 -5.06 -0.10 7.11
CA ASP A 163 -6.15 0.39 6.26
C ASP A 163 -6.41 -0.65 5.17
N ALA A 164 -7.68 -1.04 5.04
CA ALA A 164 -8.12 -2.01 4.04
C ALA A 164 -9.44 -1.57 3.39
N GLU A 165 -9.71 -0.26 3.38
CA GLU A 165 -10.98 0.28 2.89
C GLU A 165 -11.21 0.07 1.39
N GLN A 166 -10.13 -0.18 0.65
CA GLN A 166 -10.17 -0.50 -0.78
C GLN A 166 -10.04 -2.00 -1.06
N SER A 167 -9.96 -2.84 -0.02
CA SER A 167 -9.84 -4.27 -0.22
C SER A 167 -11.07 -4.87 -0.91
N THR A 168 -10.88 -5.92 -1.70
CA THR A 168 -11.95 -6.60 -2.42
C THR A 168 -11.63 -8.08 -2.58
N GLN A 169 -12.58 -8.83 -3.16
CA GLN A 169 -12.35 -10.21 -3.53
C GLN A 169 -11.19 -10.29 -4.53
N PHE A 170 -10.22 -11.15 -4.23
CA PHE A 170 -9.07 -11.36 -5.10
C PHE A 170 -9.48 -11.84 -6.49
N SER A 171 -8.83 -11.25 -7.50
CA SER A 171 -8.66 -11.83 -8.83
C SER A 171 -7.20 -11.62 -9.24
N GLU A 172 -6.74 -12.39 -10.22
CA GLU A 172 -5.35 -12.29 -10.69
C GLU A 172 -5.02 -10.89 -11.23
N GLU A 173 -5.98 -10.24 -11.90
CA GLU A 173 -5.79 -8.88 -12.39
C GLU A 173 -5.65 -7.87 -11.26
N LEU A 174 -6.44 -8.03 -10.19
CA LEU A 174 -6.38 -7.14 -9.03
C LEU A 174 -5.14 -7.41 -8.16
N GLY A 175 -4.67 -8.65 -8.11
CA GLY A 175 -3.37 -8.97 -7.53
C GLY A 175 -2.23 -8.32 -8.29
N GLY A 176 -2.29 -8.32 -9.63
CA GLY A 176 -1.33 -7.60 -10.47
C GLY A 176 -1.35 -6.09 -10.23
N TRP A 177 -2.52 -5.52 -9.93
CA TRP A 177 -2.64 -4.12 -9.48
C TRP A 177 -1.89 -3.87 -8.17
N ASP A 178 -2.12 -4.69 -7.14
CA ASP A 178 -1.46 -4.52 -5.83
C ASP A 178 0.06 -4.56 -5.95
N ILE A 179 0.58 -5.49 -6.77
CA ILE A 179 2.01 -5.62 -7.07
C ILE A 179 2.52 -4.39 -7.82
N ALA A 180 1.77 -3.86 -8.79
CA ALA A 180 2.16 -2.66 -9.53
C ALA A 180 2.22 -1.42 -8.62
N VAL A 181 1.27 -1.26 -7.68
CA VAL A 181 1.30 -0.17 -6.68
C VAL A 181 2.48 -0.32 -5.73
N ALA A 182 2.74 -1.53 -5.23
CA ALA A 182 3.93 -1.80 -4.41
C ALA A 182 5.22 -1.45 -5.16
N THR A 183 5.31 -1.85 -6.44
CA THR A 183 6.45 -1.56 -7.33
C THR A 183 6.66 -0.06 -7.47
N LEU A 184 5.59 0.72 -7.69
CA LEU A 184 5.65 2.17 -7.78
C LEU A 184 6.24 2.80 -6.51
N PHE A 185 5.78 2.40 -5.32
CA PHE A 185 6.30 2.97 -4.06
C PHE A 185 7.75 2.57 -3.78
N ILE A 186 8.13 1.32 -4.06
CA ILE A 186 9.53 0.88 -3.97
C ILE A 186 10.39 1.69 -4.94
N ALA A 187 9.91 1.96 -6.15
CA ALA A 187 10.65 2.75 -7.14
C ALA A 187 10.78 4.22 -6.72
N LEU A 188 9.69 4.89 -6.34
CA LEU A 188 9.70 6.32 -5.99
C LEU A 188 10.56 6.60 -4.76
N LEU A 189 10.52 5.75 -3.74
CA LEU A 189 11.33 5.91 -2.52
C LEU A 189 12.81 5.52 -2.72
N ASN A 190 13.14 4.92 -3.86
CA ASN A 190 14.50 4.58 -4.28
C ASN A 190 14.82 5.17 -5.68
N ILE A 191 14.25 6.33 -6.02
CA ILE A 191 14.37 6.92 -7.37
C ILE A 191 15.82 7.23 -7.76
N ALA A 192 16.65 7.65 -6.81
CA ALA A 192 18.06 7.97 -7.02
C ALA A 192 18.99 6.76 -6.87
N ARG A 193 18.45 5.62 -6.42
CA ARG A 193 19.18 4.46 -5.91
C ARG A 193 18.79 3.21 -6.68
N ILE A 194 19.09 3.20 -7.98
CA ILE A 194 18.62 2.16 -8.93
C ILE A 194 19.15 0.76 -8.59
N ARG A 195 20.37 0.67 -8.06
CA ARG A 195 20.96 -0.61 -7.65
C ARG A 195 20.21 -1.17 -6.44
N GLU A 196 20.02 -0.34 -5.43
CA GLU A 196 19.27 -0.69 -4.22
C GLU A 196 17.82 -1.02 -4.57
N PHE A 197 17.19 -0.27 -5.47
CA PHE A 197 15.87 -0.59 -5.99
C PHE A 197 15.83 -2.00 -6.58
N SER A 198 16.81 -2.36 -7.42
CA SER A 198 16.84 -3.67 -8.07
C SER A 198 17.00 -4.80 -7.05
N GLU A 199 17.84 -4.60 -6.03
CA GLU A 199 18.01 -5.54 -4.91
C GLU A 199 16.71 -5.68 -4.09
N LEU A 200 16.08 -4.56 -3.71
CA LEU A 200 14.81 -4.52 -2.98
C LEU A 200 13.67 -5.18 -3.77
N TYR A 201 13.54 -4.86 -5.05
CA TYR A 201 12.48 -5.39 -5.90
C TYR A 201 12.65 -6.88 -6.19
N THR A 202 13.89 -7.36 -6.33
CA THR A 202 14.18 -8.79 -6.44
C THR A 202 13.77 -9.52 -5.17
N ALA A 203 14.15 -9.00 -3.99
CA ALA A 203 13.77 -9.59 -2.70
C ALA A 203 12.25 -9.62 -2.48
N PHE A 204 11.55 -8.54 -2.86
CA PHE A 204 10.09 -8.48 -2.87
C PHE A 204 9.48 -9.57 -3.75
N SER A 205 9.98 -9.70 -4.98
CA SER A 205 9.46 -10.61 -5.99
C SER A 205 9.65 -12.06 -5.56
N GLU A 206 10.85 -12.42 -5.09
CA GLU A 206 11.15 -13.77 -4.61
C GLU A 206 10.24 -14.18 -3.46
N VAL A 207 10.07 -13.32 -2.46
CA VAL A 207 9.28 -13.67 -1.28
C VAL A 207 7.78 -13.71 -1.59
N TYR A 208 7.29 -12.85 -2.49
CA TYR A 208 5.91 -12.89 -2.93
C TYR A 208 5.59 -14.25 -3.58
N ILE A 209 6.43 -14.69 -4.52
CA ILE A 209 6.25 -15.96 -5.23
C ILE A 209 6.44 -17.15 -4.28
N ARG A 210 7.52 -17.19 -3.49
CA ARG A 210 7.78 -18.28 -2.53
C ARG A 210 6.71 -18.35 -1.42
N GLY A 211 6.11 -17.21 -1.07
CA GLY A 211 5.03 -17.12 -0.09
C GLY A 211 3.66 -17.61 -0.58
N GLY A 212 3.57 -18.16 -1.79
CA GLY A 212 2.32 -18.65 -2.38
C GLY A 212 1.51 -17.57 -3.11
N GLY A 213 2.12 -16.40 -3.39
CA GLY A 213 1.56 -15.40 -4.27
C GLY A 213 1.40 -15.94 -5.69
N SER A 214 0.40 -15.45 -6.41
CA SER A 214 0.14 -15.96 -7.75
C SER A 214 1.14 -15.44 -8.76
N VAL A 215 1.78 -16.37 -9.46
CA VAL A 215 2.64 -16.05 -10.62
C VAL A 215 1.85 -15.27 -11.68
N ARG A 216 0.56 -15.56 -11.88
CA ARG A 216 -0.26 -14.83 -12.87
C ARG A 216 -0.47 -13.38 -12.47
N SER A 217 -0.77 -13.11 -11.19
CA SER A 217 -0.83 -11.76 -10.64
C SER A 217 0.49 -11.02 -10.85
N TYR A 218 1.60 -11.64 -10.47
CA TYR A 218 2.93 -11.07 -10.64
C TYR A 218 3.21 -10.77 -12.11
N CYS A 219 2.96 -11.71 -13.01
CA CYS A 219 3.17 -11.48 -14.43
C CYS A 219 2.25 -10.38 -14.99
N GLY A 220 1.00 -10.32 -14.50
CA GLY A 220 -0.01 -9.34 -14.85
C GLY A 220 0.29 -7.91 -14.42
N LEU A 221 1.31 -7.68 -13.57
CA LEU A 221 1.70 -6.32 -13.15
C LEU A 221 2.05 -5.44 -14.36
N LEU A 222 2.70 -6.01 -15.40
CA LEU A 222 3.11 -5.32 -16.64
C LEU A 222 2.02 -5.33 -17.72
N SER A 223 0.79 -5.74 -17.40
CA SER A 223 -0.31 -5.75 -18.37
C SER A 223 -0.71 -4.32 -18.79
N PRO A 224 -1.27 -4.13 -20.01
CA PRO A 224 -1.74 -2.83 -20.47
C PRO A 224 -2.76 -2.16 -19.52
N ARG A 225 -3.46 -2.95 -18.72
CA ARG A 225 -4.40 -2.49 -17.70
C ARG A 225 -3.73 -1.58 -16.66
N ASN A 226 -2.45 -1.76 -16.39
CA ASN A 226 -1.69 -0.99 -15.40
C ASN A 226 -0.86 0.13 -16.03
N ALA A 227 -0.95 0.36 -17.35
CA ALA A 227 -0.09 1.29 -18.08
C ALA A 227 -0.11 2.72 -17.53
N ILE A 228 -1.28 3.21 -17.11
CA ILE A 228 -1.42 4.56 -16.52
C ILE A 228 -0.61 4.67 -15.22
N LEU A 229 -0.68 3.66 -14.35
CA LEU A 229 0.10 3.64 -13.10
C LEU A 229 1.59 3.51 -13.39
N LEU A 230 1.96 2.61 -14.29
CA LEU A 230 3.37 2.37 -14.66
C LEU A 230 4.01 3.59 -15.31
N ALA A 231 3.24 4.46 -15.98
CA ALA A 231 3.77 5.72 -16.52
C ALA A 231 4.32 6.67 -15.44
N PHE A 232 3.92 6.52 -14.17
CA PHE A 232 4.49 7.26 -13.04
C PHE A 232 5.76 6.61 -12.46
N THR A 233 6.15 5.43 -12.95
CA THR A 233 7.38 4.75 -12.54
C THR A 233 8.53 5.21 -13.45
N PRO A 234 9.69 5.62 -12.90
CA PRO A 234 10.83 6.01 -13.71
C PRO A 234 11.24 4.91 -14.70
N LEU A 235 11.60 5.28 -15.93
CA LEU A 235 11.91 4.33 -17.01
C LEU A 235 13.04 3.36 -16.64
N THR A 236 14.08 3.85 -15.97
CA THR A 236 15.19 3.01 -15.48
C THR A 236 14.71 1.92 -14.53
N HIS A 237 13.75 2.25 -13.67
CA HIS A 237 13.16 1.31 -12.71
C HIS A 237 12.23 0.32 -13.41
N LEU A 238 11.45 0.76 -14.41
CA LEU A 238 10.64 -0.15 -15.23
C LEU A 238 11.50 -1.15 -16.00
N VAL A 239 12.66 -0.75 -16.52
CA VAL A 239 13.61 -1.67 -17.17
C VAL A 239 14.10 -2.72 -16.17
N ALA A 240 14.53 -2.30 -14.97
CA ALA A 240 14.94 -3.23 -13.92
C ALA A 240 13.79 -4.17 -13.49
N VAL A 241 12.55 -3.67 -13.40
CA VAL A 241 11.36 -4.50 -13.16
C VAL A 241 11.20 -5.54 -14.26
N ALA A 242 11.29 -5.15 -15.53
CA ALA A 242 11.18 -6.06 -16.66
C ALA A 242 12.31 -7.11 -16.71
N GLU A 243 13.51 -6.78 -16.23
CA GLU A 243 14.61 -7.74 -16.10
C GLU A 243 14.33 -8.79 -15.02
N VAL A 244 13.92 -8.37 -13.82
CA VAL A 244 13.54 -9.28 -12.73
C VAL A 244 12.35 -10.16 -13.15
N HIS A 245 11.36 -9.57 -13.82
CA HIS A 245 10.13 -10.23 -14.27
C HIS A 245 10.38 -11.43 -15.18
N LYS A 246 11.38 -11.38 -16.07
CA LYS A 246 11.80 -12.50 -16.94
C LYS A 246 12.20 -13.76 -16.17
N SER A 247 12.58 -13.63 -14.90
CA SER A 247 12.97 -14.77 -14.06
C SER A 247 11.78 -15.55 -13.51
N PHE A 248 10.57 -14.98 -13.57
CA PHE A 248 9.36 -15.55 -12.97
C PHE A 248 8.24 -15.78 -13.99
N CYS A 249 8.29 -15.10 -15.13
CA CYS A 249 7.26 -15.11 -16.15
C CYS A 249 7.79 -15.73 -17.44
N HIS A 250 7.30 -16.94 -17.73
CA HIS A 250 7.59 -17.72 -18.94
C HIS A 250 6.30 -18.02 -19.69
#